data_AF-M5ENQ4-F1
#
_entry.id   AF-M5ENQ4-F1
#
_cell.length_a   1.000
_cell.length_b   1.000
_cell.length_c   1.000
_cell.angle_alpha   90.00
_cell.angle_beta   90.00
_cell.angle_gamma   90.00
#
_symmetry.space_group_name_H-M   'P 1'
#
loop_
_entity.id
_entity.type
_entity.pdbx_description
1 polymer ?
#
loop_
_entity_poly.entity_id
_entity_poly.type
_entity_poly.pdbx_seq_one_letter_code
_entity_poly.pdbx_strand_id
1 'polypeptide(L)'
;MTKRGPGAAEADQDPDYRKAIEILSERLGRQDLQTLYRQALATPTPADEQIVQKLLESGQKIARAEAEIQNIRQTAVDLARKRAELEQSLGQFHQRGYGDPMGGFTNGDVIGGVIGGILSGALRSRNLDDALNGGFRQRPPRLPGGFGGGLRLPRGGGGGLGRPPAGGGGFRTGGRF
;
A
#
# COMPACT_ATOMS: atom_id res chain seq x y z
N MET A 1 26.65 -48.74 -10.54
CA MET A 1 25.54 -47.81 -10.26
C MET A 1 26.10 -46.62 -9.48
N THR A 2 26.45 -45.55 -10.17
CA THR A 2 27.08 -44.36 -9.56
C THR A 2 25.98 -43.48 -8.95
N LYS A 3 25.98 -43.38 -7.63
CA LYS A 3 25.03 -42.60 -6.84
C LYS A 3 25.27 -41.11 -7.13
N ARG A 4 24.40 -40.51 -7.95
CA ARG A 4 24.40 -39.07 -8.25
C ARG A 4 23.87 -38.36 -7.00
N GLY A 5 24.72 -37.57 -6.33
CA GLY A 5 24.37 -36.89 -5.08
C GLY A 5 23.26 -35.84 -5.29
N PRO A 6 22.27 -35.74 -4.39
CA PRO A 6 21.26 -34.70 -4.41
C PRO A 6 21.82 -33.47 -3.68
N GLY A 7 22.59 -32.63 -4.38
CA GLY A 7 23.20 -31.43 -3.77
C GLY A 7 22.81 -30.11 -4.42
N ALA A 8 22.38 -30.13 -5.69
CA ALA A 8 22.23 -28.90 -6.46
C ALA A 8 20.85 -28.22 -6.35
N ALA A 9 19.80 -28.95 -5.94
CA ALA A 9 18.43 -28.44 -5.96
C ALA A 9 17.95 -27.85 -4.61
N GLU A 10 18.60 -28.19 -3.50
CA GLU A 10 18.24 -27.72 -2.15
C GLU A 10 19.01 -26.44 -1.77
N ALA A 11 20.21 -26.26 -2.32
CA ALA A 11 21.05 -25.09 -2.07
C ALA A 11 20.45 -23.79 -2.65
N ASP A 12 19.61 -23.88 -3.69
CA ASP A 12 18.97 -22.70 -4.29
C ASP A 12 17.88 -22.07 -3.39
N GLN A 13 17.42 -22.75 -2.34
CA GLN A 13 16.39 -22.25 -1.43
C GLN A 13 16.94 -21.60 -0.15
N ASP A 14 18.24 -21.73 0.11
CA ASP A 14 18.86 -21.21 1.31
C ASP A 14 19.32 -19.73 1.10
N PRO A 15 18.76 -18.77 1.86
CA PRO A 15 19.13 -17.36 1.73
C PRO A 15 20.60 -17.08 2.06
N ASP A 16 21.24 -17.89 2.90
CA ASP A 16 22.66 -17.75 3.24
C ASP A 16 23.56 -18.27 2.10
N TYR A 17 23.11 -19.33 1.41
CA TYR A 17 23.78 -19.84 0.21
C TYR A 17 23.71 -18.85 -0.95
N ARG A 18 22.56 -18.20 -1.17
CA ARG A 18 22.43 -17.13 -2.19
C ARG A 18 23.36 -15.96 -1.91
N LYS A 19 23.44 -15.51 -0.65
CA LYS A 19 24.40 -14.47 -0.23
C LYS A 19 25.85 -14.90 -0.44
N ALA A 20 26.19 -16.15 -0.13
CA ALA A 20 27.53 -16.67 -0.35
C ALA A 20 27.89 -16.68 -1.85
N ILE A 21 26.97 -17.07 -2.72
CA ILE A 21 27.16 -17.01 -4.18
C ILE A 21 27.28 -15.57 -4.67
N GLU A 22 26.49 -14.64 -4.14
CA GLU A 22 26.53 -13.23 -4.53
C GLU A 22 27.87 -12.60 -4.16
N ILE A 23 28.35 -12.82 -2.93
CA ILE A 23 29.67 -12.36 -2.45
C ILE A 23 30.80 -13.00 -3.27
N LEU A 24 30.70 -14.30 -3.57
CA LEU A 24 31.70 -15.01 -4.36
C LEU A 24 31.75 -14.48 -5.80
N SER A 25 30.59 -14.25 -6.42
CA SER A 25 30.46 -13.70 -7.78
C SER A 25 31.00 -12.28 -7.86
N GLU A 26 30.71 -11.45 -6.85
CA GLU A 26 31.21 -10.08 -6.76
C GLU A 26 32.74 -10.03 -6.62
N ARG A 27 33.31 -10.91 -5.78
CA ARG A 27 34.76 -11.00 -5.61
C ARG A 27 35.46 -11.55 -6.85
N LEU A 28 34.91 -12.59 -7.47
CA LEU A 28 35.41 -13.17 -8.71
C LEU A 28 35.40 -12.13 -9.85
N GLY A 29 34.29 -11.38 -10.01
CA GLY A 29 34.18 -10.34 -11.03
C GLY A 29 35.20 -9.20 -10.85
N ARG A 30 35.42 -8.73 -9.61
CA ARG A 30 36.46 -7.71 -9.34
C ARG A 30 37.87 -8.22 -9.57
N GLN A 31 38.15 -9.46 -9.17
CA GLN A 31 39.48 -10.05 -9.25
C GLN A 31 39.86 -10.34 -10.71
N ASP A 32 38.91 -10.77 -11.54
CA ASP A 32 39.10 -11.00 -12.97
C ASP A 32 39.40 -9.70 -13.73
N LEU A 33 38.65 -8.62 -13.46
CA LEU A 33 38.92 -7.29 -14.03
C LEU A 33 40.30 -6.74 -13.65
N GLN A 34 40.72 -6.91 -12.39
CA GLN A 34 42.08 -6.53 -11.97
C GLN A 34 43.17 -7.40 -12.59
N THR A 35 42.84 -8.63 -12.95
CA THR A 35 43.77 -9.56 -13.61
C THR A 35 43.91 -9.20 -15.09
N LEU A 36 42.80 -8.92 -15.78
CA LEU A 36 42.78 -8.37 -17.14
C LEU A 36 43.55 -7.04 -17.22
N TYR A 37 43.41 -6.16 -16.23
CA TYR A 37 44.20 -4.91 -16.17
C TYR A 37 45.70 -5.16 -16.05
N ARG A 38 46.12 -6.11 -15.20
CA ARG A 38 47.53 -6.48 -15.07
C ARG A 38 48.08 -7.16 -16.33
N GLN A 39 47.26 -7.96 -17.02
CA GLN A 39 47.64 -8.60 -18.29
C GLN A 39 47.70 -7.59 -19.45
N ALA A 40 46.83 -6.58 -19.46
CA ALA A 40 46.90 -5.46 -20.41
C ALA A 40 48.18 -4.64 -20.20
N LEU A 41 48.58 -4.36 -18.96
CA LEU A 41 49.88 -3.73 -18.67
C LEU A 41 51.08 -4.59 -19.08
N ALA A 42 50.91 -5.92 -19.16
CA ALA A 42 51.95 -6.84 -19.62
C ALA A 42 52.00 -6.97 -21.16
N THR A 43 50.98 -6.49 -21.86
CA THR A 43 50.86 -6.60 -23.32
C THR A 43 50.85 -5.19 -23.92
N PRO A 44 51.97 -4.70 -24.47
CA PRO A 44 52.12 -3.28 -24.82
C PRO A 44 51.36 -2.96 -26.11
N THR A 45 50.02 -2.92 -26.06
CA THR A 45 49.21 -2.24 -27.08
C THR A 45 48.25 -1.26 -26.39
N PRO A 46 48.22 0.03 -26.82
CA PRO A 46 47.33 1.04 -26.25
C PRO A 46 45.83 0.70 -26.37
N ALA A 47 45.47 -0.18 -27.31
CA ALA A 47 44.09 -0.60 -27.53
C ALA A 47 43.56 -1.46 -26.38
N ASP A 48 44.38 -2.36 -25.83
CA ASP A 48 43.96 -3.27 -24.77
C ASP A 48 43.75 -2.53 -23.45
N GLU A 49 44.61 -1.57 -23.12
CA GLU A 49 44.45 -0.70 -21.95
C GLU A 49 43.13 0.09 -22.00
N GLN A 50 42.78 0.63 -23.17
CA GLN A 50 41.52 1.34 -23.37
C GLN A 50 40.29 0.44 -23.20
N ILE A 51 40.37 -0.82 -23.65
CA ILE A 51 39.30 -1.80 -23.50
C ILE A 51 39.09 -2.13 -22.01
N VAL A 52 40.18 -2.36 -21.25
CA VAL A 52 40.07 -2.64 -19.82
C VAL A 52 39.55 -1.43 -19.05
N GLN A 53 40.00 -0.22 -19.37
CA GLN A 53 39.45 1.00 -18.75
C GLN A 53 37.93 1.12 -19.00
N LYS A 54 37.47 0.87 -20.23
CA LYS A 54 36.03 0.85 -20.55
C LYS A 54 35.27 -0.23 -19.79
N LEU A 55 35.85 -1.42 -19.61
CA LEU A 55 35.26 -2.50 -18.81
C LEU A 55 35.14 -2.11 -17.34
N LEU A 56 36.17 -1.49 -16.76
CA LEU A 56 36.15 -1.00 -15.39
C LEU A 56 35.08 0.08 -15.19
N GLU A 57 35.02 1.07 -16.09
CA GLU A 57 33.97 2.10 -16.06
C GLU A 57 32.57 1.50 -16.20
N SER A 58 32.40 0.52 -17.09
CA SER A 58 31.12 -0.18 -17.29
C SER A 58 30.73 -0.97 -16.05
N GLY A 59 31.66 -1.67 -15.41
CA GLY A 59 31.45 -2.37 -14.15
C GLY A 59 31.01 -1.43 -13.03
N GLN A 60 31.63 -0.24 -12.92
CA GLN A 60 31.21 0.78 -11.95
C GLN A 60 29.80 1.32 -12.24
N LYS A 61 29.44 1.51 -13.51
CA LYS A 61 28.09 1.94 -13.90
C LYS A 61 27.05 0.87 -13.58
N ILE A 62 27.35 -0.40 -13.83
CA ILE A 62 26.47 -1.53 -13.49
C ILE A 62 26.25 -1.60 -11.98
N ALA A 63 27.32 -1.55 -11.17
CA ALA A 63 27.21 -1.60 -9.71
C ALA A 63 26.35 -0.44 -9.15
N ARG A 64 26.49 0.77 -9.72
CA ARG A 64 25.65 1.93 -9.35
C ARG A 64 24.18 1.70 -9.72
N ALA A 65 23.93 1.22 -10.94
CA ALA A 65 22.58 0.95 -11.42
C ALA A 65 21.90 -0.17 -10.59
N GLU A 66 22.63 -1.21 -10.20
CA GLU A 66 22.11 -2.26 -9.33
C GLU A 66 21.73 -1.73 -7.95
N ALA A 67 22.58 -0.90 -7.34
CA ALA A 67 22.26 -0.26 -6.07
C ALA A 67 21.02 0.64 -6.18
N GLU A 68 20.89 1.39 -7.28
CA GLU A 68 19.71 2.21 -7.56
C GLU A 68 18.44 1.36 -7.73
N ILE A 69 18.52 0.24 -8.46
CA ILE A 69 17.40 -0.70 -8.62
C ILE A 69 16.97 -1.26 -7.27
N GLN A 70 17.91 -1.63 -6.39
CA GLN A 70 17.56 -2.13 -5.05
C GLN A 70 16.87 -1.05 -4.21
N ASN A 71 17.35 0.19 -4.25
CA ASN A 71 16.70 1.32 -3.60
C ASN A 71 15.29 1.55 -4.15
N ILE A 72 15.11 1.54 -5.47
CA ILE A 72 13.80 1.68 -6.12
C ILE A 72 12.86 0.55 -5.68
N ARG A 73 13.33 -0.70 -5.66
CA ARG A 73 12.52 -1.83 -5.18
C ARG A 73 12.09 -1.65 -3.73
N GLN A 74 13.00 -1.23 -2.86
CA GLN A 74 12.68 -0.97 -1.45
C GLN A 74 11.62 0.12 -1.32
N THR A 75 11.79 1.24 -2.04
CA THR A 75 10.80 2.33 -2.04
C THR A 75 9.44 1.90 -2.59
N ALA A 76 9.42 1.04 -3.61
CA ALA A 76 8.18 0.50 -4.18
C ALA A 76 7.44 -0.40 -3.19
N VAL A 77 8.16 -1.25 -2.45
CA VAL A 77 7.59 -2.09 -1.38
C VAL A 77 7.02 -1.22 -0.26
N ASP A 78 7.75 -0.19 0.16
CA ASP A 78 7.30 0.72 1.21
C ASP A 78 6.06 1.53 0.76
N LEU A 79 6.02 1.97 -0.50
CA LEU A 79 4.86 2.65 -1.06
C LEU A 79 3.64 1.73 -1.15
N ALA A 80 3.82 0.48 -1.56
CA ALA A 80 2.75 -0.51 -1.60
C ALA A 80 2.17 -0.78 -0.20
N ARG A 81 3.02 -0.86 0.83
CA ARG A 81 2.59 -0.97 2.23
C ARG A 81 1.77 0.24 2.67
N LYS A 82 2.25 1.45 2.41
CA LYS A 82 1.55 2.71 2.74
C LYS A 82 0.19 2.80 2.03
N ARG A 83 0.12 2.39 0.77
CA ARG A 83 -1.13 2.32 0.03
C ARG A 83 -2.13 1.38 0.68
N ALA A 84 -1.71 0.17 1.07
CA ALA A 84 -2.58 -0.78 1.75
C ALA A 84 -3.11 -0.23 3.09
N GLU A 85 -2.26 0.48 3.86
CA GLU A 85 -2.66 1.15 5.10
C GLU A 85 -3.73 2.24 4.89
N LEU A 86 -3.62 3.01 3.81
CA LEU A 86 -4.60 4.03 3.44
C LEU A 86 -5.90 3.42 2.92
N GLU A 87 -5.82 2.37 2.10
CA GLU A 87 -7.00 1.63 1.62
C GLU A 87 -7.77 1.02 2.79
N GLN A 88 -7.07 0.50 3.81
CA GLN A 88 -7.71 0.02 5.03
C GLN A 88 -8.43 1.14 5.78
N SER A 89 -7.82 2.31 5.94
CA SER A 89 -8.49 3.46 6.57
C SER A 89 -9.67 3.96 5.75
N LEU A 90 -9.58 3.96 4.42
CA LEU A 90 -10.69 4.30 3.53
C LEU A 90 -11.85 3.31 3.68
N GLY A 91 -11.56 2.02 3.80
CA GLY A 91 -12.57 1.00 4.10
C GLY A 91 -13.29 1.29 5.42
N GLN A 92 -12.54 1.63 6.47
CA GLN A 92 -13.12 2.04 7.76
C GLN A 92 -13.92 3.34 7.66
N PHE A 93 -13.44 4.31 6.88
CA PHE A 93 -14.11 5.58 6.64
C PHE A 93 -15.51 5.37 6.03
N HIS A 94 -15.60 4.51 5.02
CA HIS A 94 -16.89 4.15 4.42
C HIS A 94 -17.77 3.35 5.39
N GLN A 95 -17.21 2.39 6.14
CA GLN A 95 -17.96 1.60 7.14
C GLN A 95 -18.56 2.48 8.24
N ARG A 96 -17.87 3.55 8.65
CA ARG A 96 -18.35 4.49 9.67
C ARG A 96 -19.32 5.54 9.12
N GLY A 97 -19.64 5.51 7.83
CA GLY A 97 -20.60 6.42 7.21
C GLY A 97 -20.08 7.85 7.07
N TYR A 98 -18.77 8.08 7.12
CA TYR A 98 -18.20 9.42 6.99
C TYR A 98 -18.36 10.02 5.59
N GLY A 99 -18.71 9.22 4.59
CA GLY A 99 -19.10 9.66 3.26
C GLY A 99 -20.56 10.12 3.12
N ASP A 100 -21.32 10.18 4.22
CA ASP A 100 -22.72 10.65 4.19
C ASP A 100 -22.79 12.15 3.82
N PRO A 101 -23.58 12.55 2.80
CA PRO A 101 -23.77 13.96 2.43
C PRO A 101 -24.36 14.84 3.55
N MET A 102 -24.96 14.26 4.59
CA MET A 102 -25.41 14.97 5.80
C MET A 102 -24.31 15.17 6.85
N GLY A 103 -23.15 14.52 6.69
CA GLY A 103 -21.99 14.63 7.57
C GLY A 103 -20.86 15.46 6.97
N GLY A 104 -19.97 15.97 7.82
CA GLY A 104 -18.79 16.69 7.36
C GLY A 104 -17.70 16.80 8.42
N PHE A 105 -16.48 17.07 7.97
CA PHE A 105 -15.32 17.27 8.83
C PHE A 105 -15.06 18.74 9.07
N THR A 106 -14.78 19.10 10.31
CA THR A 106 -14.42 20.48 10.70
C THR A 106 -12.91 20.70 10.81
N ASN A 107 -12.12 19.63 10.66
CA ASN A 107 -10.67 19.58 10.86
C ASN A 107 -9.93 19.08 9.60
N GLY A 108 -10.36 19.52 8.41
CA GLY A 108 -9.77 19.09 7.14
C GLY A 108 -8.25 19.27 7.05
N ASP A 109 -7.72 20.39 7.57
CA ASP A 109 -6.27 20.67 7.55
C ASP A 109 -5.47 19.67 8.40
N VAL A 110 -6.03 19.26 9.54
CA VAL A 110 -5.40 18.26 10.43
C VAL A 110 -5.40 16.89 9.75
N ILE A 111 -6.51 16.52 9.12
CA ILE A 111 -6.62 15.26 8.36
C ILE A 111 -5.61 15.24 7.20
N GLY A 112 -5.49 16.35 6.46
CA GLY A 112 -4.50 16.50 5.39
C GLY A 112 -3.07 16.35 5.89
N GLY A 113 -2.74 16.97 7.02
CA GLY A 113 -1.44 16.83 7.68
C GLY A 113 -1.14 15.39 8.10
N VAL A 114 -2.13 14.67 8.63
CA VAL A 114 -1.96 13.26 9.01
C VAL A 114 -1.73 12.37 7.79
N ILE A 115 -2.46 12.58 6.70
CA ILE A 115 -2.25 11.85 5.44
C ILE A 115 -0.84 12.13 4.89
N GLY A 116 -0.39 13.38 4.89
CA GLY A 116 0.99 13.73 4.52
C GLY A 116 2.04 13.07 5.42
N GLY A 117 1.76 12.96 6.72
CA GLY A 117 2.58 12.22 7.67
C GLY A 117 2.63 10.72 7.41
N ILE A 118 1.53 10.10 6.97
CA ILE A 118 1.50 8.67 6.59
C ILE A 118 2.31 8.44 5.30
N LEU A 119 2.15 9.32 4.30
CA LEU A 119 2.90 9.24 3.05
C LEU A 119 4.41 9.42 3.26
N SER A 120 4.81 10.32 4.15
CA SER A 120 6.21 10.48 4.57
C SER A 120 6.70 9.38 5.52
N GLY A 121 5.80 8.61 6.14
CA GLY A 121 6.11 7.52 7.07
C GLY A 121 6.29 7.95 8.53
N ALA A 122 6.06 9.23 8.84
CA ALA A 122 6.08 9.75 10.21
C ALA A 122 4.85 9.34 11.04
N LEU A 123 3.72 9.03 10.37
CA LEU A 123 2.46 8.67 11.00
C LEU A 123 1.91 7.35 10.43
N ARG A 124 0.93 6.75 11.12
CA ARG A 124 0.28 5.49 10.72
C ARG A 124 -1.22 5.66 10.54
N SER A 125 -1.85 4.69 9.89
CA SER A 125 -3.31 4.62 9.65
C SER A 125 -4.18 4.87 10.89
N ARG A 126 -3.77 4.41 12.08
CA ARG A 126 -4.48 4.67 13.35
C ARG A 126 -4.62 6.17 13.65
N ASN A 127 -3.60 6.97 13.35
CA ASN A 127 -3.62 8.40 13.59
C ASN A 127 -4.65 9.10 12.69
N LEU A 128 -4.86 8.55 11.49
CA LEU A 128 -5.90 9.02 10.57
C LEU A 128 -7.29 8.67 11.13
N ASP A 129 -7.48 7.45 11.62
CA ASP A 129 -8.75 7.03 12.24
C ASP A 129 -9.11 7.92 13.45
N ASP A 130 -8.14 8.31 14.27
CA ASP A 130 -8.33 9.22 15.41
C ASP A 130 -8.68 10.64 14.96
N ALA A 131 -8.00 11.16 13.93
CA ALA A 131 -8.29 12.47 13.36
C ALA A 131 -9.68 12.52 12.71
N LEU A 132 -10.11 11.43 12.06
CA LEU A 132 -11.45 11.30 11.50
C LEU A 132 -12.51 11.24 12.61
N ASN A 133 -12.30 10.42 13.64
CA ASN A 133 -13.20 10.29 14.79
C ASN A 133 -13.43 11.62 15.50
N GLY A 134 -12.36 12.37 15.79
CA GLY A 134 -12.45 13.64 16.54
C GLY A 134 -13.04 14.79 15.73
N GLY A 135 -13.11 14.65 14.41
CA GLY A 135 -13.42 15.73 13.48
C GLY A 135 -14.81 15.69 12.84
N PHE A 136 -15.41 14.50 12.80
CA PHE A 136 -16.68 14.26 12.12
C PHE A 136 -17.85 14.86 12.89
N ARG A 137 -18.66 15.67 12.21
CA ARG A 137 -19.93 16.18 12.72
C ARG A 137 -21.04 15.79 11.78
N GLN A 138 -21.98 14.99 12.27
CA GLN A 138 -23.23 14.73 11.56
C GLN A 138 -24.17 15.91 11.78
N ARG A 139 -24.65 16.53 10.69
CA ARG A 139 -25.70 17.53 10.84
C ARG A 139 -26.95 16.78 11.26
N PRO A 140 -27.63 17.18 12.36
CA PRO A 140 -28.92 16.59 12.67
C PRO A 140 -29.82 16.78 11.44
N PRO A 141 -30.56 15.73 11.02
CA PRO A 141 -31.51 15.88 9.93
C PRO A 141 -32.37 17.09 10.28
N ARG A 142 -32.45 18.05 9.35
CA ARG A 142 -33.46 19.10 9.43
C ARG A 142 -34.78 18.35 9.33
N LEU A 143 -35.37 17.96 10.47
CA LEU A 143 -36.78 17.63 10.48
C LEU A 143 -37.44 18.82 9.77
N PRO A 144 -38.25 18.58 8.73
CA PRO A 144 -39.08 19.63 8.19
C PRO A 144 -39.73 20.28 9.40
N GLY A 145 -39.63 21.60 9.48
CA GLY A 145 -40.14 22.37 10.61
C GLY A 145 -41.48 21.81 11.06
N GLY A 146 -41.68 21.83 12.38
CA GLY A 146 -42.95 21.42 12.96
C GLY A 146 -44.10 21.89 12.08
N PHE A 147 -45.04 20.99 11.83
CA PHE A 147 -46.35 21.35 11.35
C PHE A 147 -47.01 22.22 12.44
N GLY A 148 -46.62 23.49 12.49
CA GLY A 148 -47.42 24.58 13.01
C GLY A 148 -48.57 24.77 12.06
N GLY A 149 -49.56 23.90 12.21
CA GLY A 149 -50.76 23.83 11.39
C GLY A 149 -51.81 22.97 12.07
N GLY A 150 -52.08 23.29 13.34
CA GLY A 150 -53.32 22.95 14.05
C GLY A 150 -53.86 21.53 13.89
N LEU A 151 -53.26 20.55 14.57
CA LEU A 151 -54.04 19.41 15.06
C LEU A 151 -53.79 19.27 16.56
N ARG A 152 -54.66 19.92 17.34
CA ARG A 152 -54.84 19.62 18.76
C ARG A 152 -55.33 18.18 18.84
N LEU A 153 -54.47 17.23 19.22
CA LEU A 153 -54.98 15.95 19.71
C LEU A 153 -55.68 16.25 21.05
N PRO A 154 -57.01 16.04 21.16
CA PRO A 154 -57.66 16.15 22.44
C PRO A 154 -57.18 14.99 23.31
N ARG A 155 -56.58 15.34 24.44
CA ARG A 155 -56.54 14.47 25.61
C ARG A 155 -57.99 14.25 26.05
N GLY A 156 -58.59 13.11 25.71
CA GLY A 156 -59.85 12.67 26.31
C GLY A 156 -60.73 11.80 25.42
N GLY A 157 -60.92 10.53 25.84
CA GLY A 157 -62.21 9.85 25.79
C GLY A 157 -62.65 9.22 24.46
N GLY A 158 -62.65 7.88 24.42
CA GLY A 158 -63.75 7.08 23.89
C GLY A 158 -63.80 6.80 22.38
N GLY A 159 -63.80 5.50 22.04
CA GLY A 159 -64.63 4.97 20.96
C GLY A 159 -63.93 4.55 19.66
N GLY A 160 -63.97 3.24 19.40
CA GLY A 160 -64.40 2.73 18.09
C GLY A 160 -63.36 2.44 17.01
N LEU A 161 -63.07 1.14 16.87
CA LEU A 161 -63.09 0.35 15.62
C LEU A 161 -62.19 0.77 14.43
N GLY A 162 -61.25 -0.12 14.09
CA GLY A 162 -60.65 -0.17 12.75
C GLY A 162 -59.40 -1.03 12.64
N ARG A 163 -59.57 -2.36 12.49
CA ARG A 163 -58.50 -3.28 12.06
C ARG A 163 -58.02 -2.89 10.65
N PRO A 164 -56.71 -2.93 10.35
CA PRO A 164 -56.22 -3.27 9.02
C PRO A 164 -55.94 -4.78 8.92
N PRO A 165 -56.18 -5.41 7.75
CA PRO A 165 -56.01 -6.85 7.57
C PRO A 165 -54.54 -7.26 7.46
N ALA A 166 -54.25 -8.47 7.95
CA ALA A 166 -53.08 -9.24 7.59
C ALA A 166 -53.23 -9.75 6.15
N GLY A 167 -52.15 -9.68 5.35
CA GLY A 167 -52.15 -10.31 4.04
C GLY A 167 -50.89 -10.08 3.22
N GLY A 168 -50.16 -11.17 2.97
CA GLY A 168 -49.55 -11.42 1.66
C GLY A 168 -48.04 -11.21 1.58
N GLY A 169 -47.31 -12.33 1.53
CA GLY A 169 -45.88 -12.36 1.29
C GLY A 169 -45.48 -12.01 -0.15
N GLY A 170 -44.18 -11.85 -0.35
CA GLY A 170 -43.62 -11.60 -1.68
C GLY A 170 -42.14 -11.25 -1.62
N PHE A 171 -41.29 -12.23 -1.31
CA PHE A 171 -39.87 -12.15 -1.64
C PHE A 171 -39.74 -12.07 -3.18
N ARG A 172 -39.11 -11.02 -3.70
CA ARG A 172 -38.57 -11.03 -5.07
C ARG A 172 -37.06 -10.79 -4.99
N THR A 173 -36.35 -11.89 -5.06
CA THR A 173 -35.00 -11.98 -5.60
C THR A 173 -35.08 -11.75 -7.12
N GLY A 174 -34.12 -11.04 -7.70
CA GLY A 174 -34.07 -10.86 -9.16
C GLY A 174 -33.06 -9.79 -9.57
N GLY A 175 -31.81 -10.20 -9.77
CA GLY A 175 -30.76 -9.38 -10.38
C GLY A 175 -30.70 -9.48 -11.90
N ARG A 176 -29.67 -8.81 -12.45
CA ARG A 176 -29.22 -8.68 -13.86
C ARG A 176 -30.01 -7.59 -14.63
N PHE A 177 -29.40 -6.61 -15.29
CA PHE A 177 -28.09 -6.50 -15.96
C PHE A 177 -27.39 -5.18 -15.64
#